data_AF-A0A3S0ALH6-F1
#
_entry.id   AF-A0A3S0ALH6-F1
#
_cell.length_a   1.000
_cell.length_b   1.000
_cell.length_c   1.000
_cell.angle_alpha   90.00
_cell.angle_beta   90.00
_cell.angle_gamma   90.00
#
_symmetry.space_group_name_H-M   'P 1'
#
loop_
_entity.id
_entity.type
_entity.pdbx_description
1 polymer ?
#
loop_
_entity_poly.entity_id
_entity_poly.type
_entity_poly.pdbx_seq_one_letter_code
_entity_poly.pdbx_strand_id
1 'polypeptide(L)'
;MKPKRATSRSRLEEMVATLRQDILNGVRAEGEFLPSELELGDLYTLSKNTVRKGLEVLVNEGFIEKVPRIGARIIRKTEKQGEIIRFGYYPSLHQETELLELVNQFNAMQNDIIVEPYPVDFPRERDAVETYLQEGLFDVITVNLYNYALMRSETPEKSLLEPFEPAKDIYPFLNAHFMENGQQYVLPFVFTPVMLCYNREHFRELQLMEPDSSWTWEDLSRAATQIAKGNERLGFLFHMLSENRWPIFLIQNGVKFERDEDGKINLRDVKIAQAFELIRKLAQEHFPYISTENDSDALSLFLNQRASMIMASYSNLNELKKADFAYDIAPLPHLHDSHTMLVVIGLAINKTSARKPAAKTFVDFLLSYETQLHIRRHTLNLPGLQRAAEWVGEELHYRPYRYHMYREIVHTFRTYKDLNVSPNELRTIRQELLYYVSHLDTLEAVLTRLEEKLSL
;
A
#
# COMPACT_ATOMS: atom_id res chain seq x y z
N MET A 1 -22.11 29.43 -17.40
CA MET A 1 -21.49 30.19 -16.30
C MET A 1 -21.16 29.27 -15.13
N LYS A 2 -19.86 28.97 -14.91
CA LYS A 2 -19.21 28.72 -13.60
C LYS A 2 -17.71 28.42 -13.79
N PRO A 3 -16.83 29.45 -13.70
CA PRO A 3 -15.39 29.27 -13.51
C PRO A 3 -14.85 29.85 -12.18
N LYS A 4 -15.70 30.11 -11.18
CA LYS A 4 -15.31 30.82 -9.94
C LYS A 4 -14.68 29.96 -8.82
N ARG A 5 -14.84 28.63 -8.83
CA ARG A 5 -14.38 27.78 -7.70
C ARG A 5 -12.90 27.45 -7.73
N ALA A 6 -12.32 27.19 -8.91
CA ALA A 6 -10.90 26.88 -9.04
C ALA A 6 -10.00 28.07 -8.69
N THR A 7 -10.40 29.29 -9.07
CA THR A 7 -9.67 30.54 -8.80
C THR A 7 -9.73 30.98 -7.34
N SER A 8 -10.80 30.65 -6.60
CA SER A 8 -10.87 30.93 -5.16
C SER A 8 -9.99 29.99 -4.35
N ARG A 9 -9.75 28.77 -4.83
CA ARG A 9 -8.88 27.79 -4.16
C ARG A 9 -7.41 28.18 -4.32
N SER A 10 -7.00 28.54 -5.54
CA SER A 10 -5.61 29.00 -5.78
C SER A 10 -5.26 30.25 -4.97
N ARG A 11 -6.18 31.20 -4.82
CA ARG A 11 -5.97 32.41 -3.99
C ARG A 11 -5.91 32.12 -2.49
N LEU A 12 -6.64 31.10 -2.03
CA LEU A 12 -6.54 30.62 -0.65
C LEU A 12 -5.17 30.00 -0.40
N GLU A 13 -4.71 29.14 -1.32
CA GLU A 13 -3.39 28.50 -1.25
C GLU A 13 -2.28 29.56 -1.29
N GLU A 14 -2.40 30.58 -2.15
CA GLU A 14 -1.51 31.73 -2.22
C GLU A 14 -1.47 32.52 -0.90
N MET A 15 -2.64 32.88 -0.35
CA MET A 15 -2.72 33.60 0.93
C MET A 15 -2.02 32.83 2.06
N VAL A 16 -2.30 31.53 2.19
CA VAL A 16 -1.68 30.69 3.23
C VAL A 16 -0.18 30.59 3.01
N ALA A 17 0.28 30.38 1.78
CA ALA A 17 1.70 30.28 1.45
C ALA A 17 2.45 31.59 1.74
N THR A 18 1.91 32.75 1.34
CA THR A 18 2.52 34.05 1.61
C THR A 18 2.60 34.33 3.10
N LEU A 19 1.50 34.16 3.84
CA LEU A 19 1.49 34.39 5.28
C LEU A 19 2.45 33.46 6.02
N ARG A 20 2.53 32.19 5.60
CA ARG A 20 3.51 31.23 6.14
C ARG A 20 4.94 31.71 5.89
N GLN A 21 5.25 32.13 4.67
CA GLN A 21 6.60 32.58 4.29
C GLN A 21 6.99 33.87 5.01
N ASP A 22 6.07 34.82 5.16
CA ASP A 22 6.29 36.06 5.91
C ASP A 22 6.64 35.78 7.38
N ILE A 23 5.94 34.84 8.02
CA ILE A 23 6.19 34.43 9.41
C ILE A 23 7.54 33.71 9.51
N LEU A 24 7.85 32.80 8.58
CA LEU A 24 9.12 32.06 8.57
C LEU A 24 10.32 32.98 8.35
N ASN A 25 10.24 33.88 7.37
CA ASN A 25 11.29 34.83 7.02
C ASN A 25 11.44 35.98 8.04
N GLY A 26 10.57 36.05 9.05
CA GLY A 26 10.58 37.12 10.05
C GLY A 26 10.12 38.48 9.52
N VAL A 27 9.45 38.52 8.36
CA VAL A 27 8.76 39.74 7.86
C VAL A 27 7.66 40.15 8.84
N ARG A 28 7.06 39.17 9.52
CA ARG A 28 6.12 39.37 10.61
C ARG A 28 6.69 38.72 11.86
N ALA A 29 6.80 39.49 12.94
CA ALA A 29 7.47 39.05 14.16
C ALA A 29 6.55 38.25 15.07
N GLU A 30 7.14 37.42 15.93
CA GLU A 30 6.41 36.73 16.99
C GLU A 30 5.74 37.74 17.94
N GLY A 31 4.51 37.46 18.35
CA GLY A 31 3.68 38.36 19.15
C GLY A 31 2.91 39.40 18.34
N GLU A 32 3.24 39.62 17.06
CA GLU A 32 2.46 40.50 16.18
C GLU A 32 1.14 39.87 15.76
N PHE A 33 0.18 40.72 15.38
CA PHE A 33 -1.11 40.28 14.87
C PHE A 33 -1.13 40.30 13.35
N LEU A 34 -1.73 39.27 12.76
CA LEU A 34 -2.06 39.28 11.34
C LEU A 34 -3.11 40.35 11.04
N PRO A 35 -3.19 40.83 9.77
CA PRO A 35 -4.28 41.67 9.33
C PRO A 35 -5.63 41.00 9.59
N SER A 36 -6.66 41.81 9.80
CA SER A 36 -8.00 41.32 10.12
C SER A 36 -8.56 40.44 9.00
N GLU A 37 -9.54 39.59 9.33
CA GLU A 37 -10.21 38.72 8.34
C GLU A 37 -10.80 39.51 7.16
N LEU A 38 -11.15 40.78 7.39
CA LEU A 38 -11.69 41.67 6.37
C LEU A 38 -10.59 42.18 5.44
N GLU A 39 -9.48 42.66 6.00
CA GLU A 39 -8.31 43.13 5.23
C GLU A 39 -7.69 42.00 4.39
N LEU A 40 -7.58 40.79 4.95
CA LEU A 40 -7.12 39.61 4.21
C LEU A 40 -8.11 39.20 3.10
N GLY A 41 -9.41 39.39 3.33
CA GLY A 41 -10.44 39.18 2.32
C GLY A 41 -10.29 40.12 1.14
N ASP A 42 -10.01 41.40 1.41
CA ASP A 42 -9.79 42.41 0.38
C ASP A 42 -8.47 42.18 -0.37
N LEU A 43 -7.38 41.92 0.35
CA LEU A 43 -6.03 41.76 -0.22
C LEU A 43 -5.95 40.57 -1.18
N TYR A 44 -6.57 39.44 -0.83
CA TYR A 44 -6.51 38.21 -1.62
C TYR A 44 -7.79 37.97 -2.44
N THR A 45 -8.73 38.91 -2.45
CA THR A 45 -10.04 38.77 -3.12
C THR A 45 -10.76 37.48 -2.71
N LEU A 46 -10.87 37.26 -1.39
CA LEU A 46 -11.45 36.08 -0.76
C LEU A 46 -12.66 36.44 0.12
N SER A 47 -13.60 35.51 0.24
CA SER A 47 -14.69 35.67 1.22
C SER A 47 -14.16 35.49 2.64
N LYS A 48 -14.78 36.16 3.62
CA LYS A 48 -14.44 36.01 5.05
C LYS A 48 -14.40 34.56 5.54
N ASN A 49 -15.33 33.72 5.06
CA ASN A 49 -15.36 32.29 5.37
C ASN A 49 -14.17 31.53 4.76
N THR A 50 -13.68 31.95 3.59
CA THR A 50 -12.50 31.36 2.96
C THR A 50 -11.22 31.76 3.69
N VAL A 51 -11.11 33.03 4.09
CA VAL A 51 -9.99 33.52 4.92
C VAL A 51 -9.90 32.75 6.24
N ARG A 52 -11.04 32.53 6.91
CA ARG A 52 -11.11 31.74 8.15
C ARG A 52 -10.55 30.33 7.99
N LYS A 53 -10.86 29.65 6.88
CA LYS A 53 -10.31 28.33 6.57
C LYS A 53 -8.80 28.38 6.40
N GLY A 54 -8.27 29.40 5.72
CA GLY A 54 -6.82 29.57 5.59
C GLY A 54 -6.13 29.87 6.92
N LEU A 55 -6.74 30.69 7.77
CA LEU A 55 -6.23 30.95 9.11
C LEU A 55 -6.30 29.69 10.01
N GLU A 56 -7.30 28.84 9.85
CA GLU A 56 -7.36 27.55 10.54
C GLU A 56 -6.21 26.62 10.14
N VAL A 57 -5.80 26.63 8.87
CA VAL A 57 -4.60 25.90 8.43
C VAL A 57 -3.37 26.41 9.19
N LEU A 58 -3.15 27.73 9.25
CA LEU A 58 -2.02 28.32 9.97
C LEU A 58 -2.07 28.11 11.49
N VAL A 59 -3.26 28.02 12.08
CA VAL A 59 -3.44 27.64 13.50
C VAL A 59 -3.05 26.18 13.73
N ASN A 60 -3.53 25.29 12.87
CA ASN A 60 -3.20 23.86 12.98
C ASN A 60 -1.71 23.59 12.73
N GLU A 61 -1.08 24.37 11.86
CA GLU A 61 0.38 24.34 11.62
C GLU A 61 1.19 24.95 12.78
N GLY A 62 0.54 25.68 13.71
CA GLY A 62 1.18 26.30 14.86
C GLY A 62 1.94 27.59 14.53
N PHE A 63 1.61 28.26 13.43
CA PHE A 63 2.18 29.57 13.08
C PHE A 63 1.49 30.73 13.82
N ILE A 64 0.19 30.58 14.08
CA ILE A 64 -0.65 31.61 14.71
C ILE A 64 -1.61 30.98 15.73
N GLU A 65 -2.11 31.79 16.66
CA GLU A 65 -3.24 31.44 17.53
C GLU A 65 -4.37 32.46 17.39
N LYS A 66 -5.61 32.06 17.68
CA LYS A 66 -6.77 32.97 17.69
C LYS A 66 -6.96 33.55 19.08
N VAL A 67 -6.81 34.87 19.21
CA VAL A 67 -7.08 35.62 20.44
C VAL A 67 -8.51 36.18 20.38
N PRO A 68 -9.42 35.76 21.30
CA PRO A 68 -10.81 36.19 21.28
C PRO A 68 -10.95 37.72 21.26
N ARG A 69 -11.76 38.23 20.33
CA ARG A 69 -12.06 39.68 20.13
C ARG A 69 -10.88 40.56 19.71
N ILE A 70 -9.70 40.00 19.45
CA ILE A 70 -8.50 40.77 19.08
C ILE A 70 -8.01 40.40 17.68
N GLY A 71 -7.89 39.11 17.35
CA GLY A 71 -7.43 38.68 16.03
C GLY A 71 -6.55 37.43 16.09
N ALA A 72 -5.77 37.19 15.04
CA ALA A 72 -4.81 36.09 15.01
C ALA A 72 -3.40 36.60 15.38
N ARG A 73 -2.82 36.07 16.46
CA ARG A 73 -1.48 36.42 16.95
C ARG A 73 -0.46 35.42 16.42
N ILE A 74 0.69 35.89 15.96
CA ILE A 74 1.80 35.06 15.51
C ILE A 74 2.50 34.49 16.73
N ILE A 75 2.62 33.16 16.79
CA ILE A 75 3.24 32.43 17.91
C ILE A 75 4.52 31.71 17.49
N ARG A 76 5.04 32.05 16.29
CA ARG A 76 6.24 31.50 15.62
C ARG A 76 6.76 30.22 16.28
N LYS A 77 6.43 29.05 15.71
CA LYS A 77 7.29 27.88 15.91
C LYS A 77 8.67 28.31 15.44
N THR A 78 9.62 28.47 16.36
CA THR A 78 11.05 28.65 16.05
C THR A 78 11.37 27.67 14.92
N GLU A 79 12.10 28.10 13.89
CA GLU A 79 12.65 27.14 12.91
C GLU A 79 13.21 25.99 13.74
N LYS A 80 12.62 24.81 13.59
CA LYS A 80 13.07 23.68 14.37
C LYS A 80 14.54 23.51 14.01
N GLN A 81 15.40 23.59 15.02
CA GLN A 81 16.84 23.43 14.84
C GLN A 81 17.24 21.94 14.82
N GLY A 82 16.25 21.04 14.70
CA GLY A 82 16.45 19.61 14.69
C GLY A 82 17.15 19.12 13.43
N GLU A 83 17.84 17.99 13.55
CA GLU A 83 18.44 17.29 12.43
C GLU A 83 17.34 16.83 11.45
N ILE A 84 17.45 17.26 10.19
CA ILE A 84 16.46 16.93 9.15
C ILE A 84 16.75 15.54 8.59
N ILE A 85 15.79 14.62 8.71
CA ILE A 85 15.82 13.33 8.02
C ILE A 85 14.81 13.31 6.87
N ARG A 86 15.25 12.83 5.70
CA ARG A 86 14.40 12.67 4.52
C ARG A 86 13.83 11.26 4.46
N PHE A 87 12.50 11.15 4.41
CA PHE A 87 11.80 9.87 4.44
C PHE A 87 11.09 9.61 3.11
N GLY A 88 11.62 8.71 2.29
CA GLY A 88 11.00 8.29 1.03
C GLY A 88 9.99 7.16 1.25
N TYR A 89 8.72 7.33 0.87
CA TYR A 89 7.68 6.35 1.17
C TYR A 89 6.71 6.11 0.01
N TYR A 90 6.10 4.92 -0.05
CA TYR A 90 5.03 4.61 -1.02
C TYR A 90 3.80 5.49 -0.77
N PRO A 91 3.28 6.23 -1.77
CA PRO A 91 2.11 7.10 -1.60
C PRO A 91 0.87 6.39 -1.00
N SER A 92 0.70 5.09 -1.25
CA SER A 92 -0.41 4.29 -0.72
C SER A 92 -0.47 4.29 0.82
N LEU A 93 0.67 4.46 1.50
CA LEU A 93 0.75 4.51 2.96
C LEU A 93 -0.01 5.69 3.59
N HIS A 94 -0.36 6.72 2.81
CA HIS A 94 -1.29 7.75 3.27
C HIS A 94 -2.60 7.16 3.78
N GLN A 95 -3.17 6.22 3.03
CA GLN A 95 -4.44 5.60 3.36
C GLN A 95 -4.27 4.33 4.19
N GLU A 96 -3.19 3.59 3.94
CA GLU A 96 -2.94 2.31 4.61
C GLU A 96 -2.60 2.48 6.10
N THR A 97 -1.92 3.57 6.46
CA THR A 97 -1.40 3.77 7.83
C THR A 97 -1.66 5.16 8.41
N GLU A 98 -2.26 6.08 7.66
CA GLU A 98 -2.31 7.51 8.01
C GLU A 98 -0.90 8.10 8.19
N LEU A 99 0.05 7.68 7.34
CA LEU A 99 1.48 7.95 7.53
C LEU A 99 1.84 9.43 7.77
N LEU A 100 1.20 10.37 7.05
CA LEU A 100 1.48 11.79 7.23
C LEU A 100 1.07 12.30 8.62
N GLU A 101 0.00 11.75 9.18
CA GLU A 101 -0.42 12.06 10.55
C GLU A 101 0.60 11.53 11.55
N LEU A 102 1.11 10.30 11.36
CA LEU A 102 2.18 9.74 12.20
C LEU A 102 3.47 10.58 12.14
N VAL A 103 3.85 11.04 10.95
CA VAL A 103 5.00 11.94 10.75
C VAL A 103 4.77 13.28 11.46
N ASN A 104 3.59 13.86 11.33
CA ASN A 104 3.22 15.10 12.01
C ASN A 104 3.25 14.95 13.53
N GLN A 105 2.78 13.81 14.05
CA GLN A 105 2.83 13.47 15.48
C GLN A 105 4.27 13.35 15.97
N PHE A 106 5.12 12.57 15.28
CA PHE A 106 6.54 12.45 15.63
C PHE A 106 7.24 13.81 15.67
N ASN A 107 6.99 14.62 14.63
CA ASN A 107 7.49 15.98 14.60
C ASN A 107 6.89 16.79 15.76
N ALA A 108 5.60 16.72 16.07
CA ALA A 108 5.03 17.52 17.16
C ALA A 108 5.55 17.15 18.56
N MET A 109 5.94 15.90 18.79
CA MET A 109 6.38 15.39 20.10
C MET A 109 7.78 15.84 20.52
N GLN A 110 8.62 16.28 19.58
CA GLN A 110 10.01 16.65 19.84
C GLN A 110 10.53 17.73 18.86
N ASN A 111 11.68 18.34 19.18
CA ASN A 111 12.31 19.38 18.35
C ASN A 111 13.71 19.03 17.82
N ASP A 112 14.28 17.89 18.22
CA ASP A 112 15.64 17.46 17.89
C ASP A 112 15.75 16.82 16.50
N ILE A 113 14.66 16.29 15.95
CA ILE A 113 14.59 15.62 14.65
C ILE A 113 13.42 16.18 13.86
N ILE A 114 13.62 16.43 12.57
CA ILE A 114 12.56 16.85 11.65
C ILE A 114 12.48 15.84 10.54
N VAL A 115 11.32 15.20 10.40
CA VAL A 115 11.07 14.26 9.31
C VAL A 115 10.40 15.00 8.16
N GLU A 116 11.05 14.97 7.00
CA GLU A 116 10.50 15.46 5.73
C GLU A 116 10.04 14.26 4.90
N PRO A 117 8.72 14.02 4.77
CA PRO A 117 8.19 12.88 4.04
C PRO A 117 8.10 13.20 2.54
N TYR A 118 8.69 12.34 1.69
CA TYR A 118 8.64 12.41 0.25
C TYR A 118 7.89 11.20 -0.34
N PRO A 119 6.78 11.40 -1.08
CA PRO A 119 6.14 10.31 -1.82
C PRO A 119 7.07 9.84 -2.94
N VAL A 120 7.28 8.53 -3.05
CA VAL A 120 8.18 7.92 -4.04
C VAL A 120 7.50 6.74 -4.72
N ASP A 121 7.39 6.83 -6.05
CA ASP A 121 7.08 5.68 -6.90
C ASP A 121 8.37 4.93 -7.18
N PHE A 122 8.76 4.03 -6.27
CA PHE A 122 10.03 3.32 -6.41
C PHE A 122 10.06 2.51 -7.71
N PRO A 123 11.15 2.62 -8.49
CA PRO A 123 11.27 1.95 -9.77
C PRO A 123 11.28 0.43 -9.59
N ARG A 124 10.95 -0.30 -10.66
CA ARG A 124 10.90 -1.78 -10.66
C ARG A 124 12.15 -2.40 -11.26
N GLU A 125 13.18 -1.59 -11.42
CA GLU A 125 14.47 -1.92 -11.99
C GLU A 125 15.55 -1.73 -10.91
N ARG A 126 16.42 -2.73 -10.77
CA ARG A 126 17.48 -2.74 -9.76
C ARG A 126 18.36 -1.48 -9.83
N ASP A 127 18.93 -1.17 -10.98
CA ASP A 127 19.87 -0.06 -11.15
C ASP A 127 19.24 1.30 -10.77
N ALA A 128 17.95 1.47 -11.10
CA ALA A 128 17.21 2.66 -10.76
C ALA A 128 17.04 2.77 -9.23
N VAL A 129 16.67 1.68 -8.56
CA VAL A 129 16.57 1.66 -7.09
C VAL A 129 17.93 1.92 -6.42
N GLU A 130 19.01 1.30 -6.94
CA GLU A 130 20.36 1.50 -6.41
C GLU A 130 20.80 2.96 -6.55
N THR A 131 20.47 3.62 -7.66
CA THR A 131 20.76 5.04 -7.88
C THR A 131 20.12 5.92 -6.79
N TYR A 132 18.84 5.69 -6.45
CA TYR A 132 18.16 6.46 -5.39
C TYR A 132 18.85 6.36 -4.03
N LEU A 133 19.40 5.18 -3.71
CA LEU A 133 20.12 4.93 -2.46
C LEU A 133 21.55 5.50 -2.49
N GLN A 134 22.27 5.33 -3.59
CA GLN A 134 23.65 5.82 -3.74
C GLN A 134 23.73 7.34 -3.76
N GLU A 135 22.78 8.01 -4.41
CA GLU A 135 22.67 9.48 -4.43
C GLU A 135 22.27 10.07 -3.07
N GLY A 136 21.97 9.23 -2.07
CA GLY A 136 21.67 9.70 -0.71
C GLY A 136 20.44 10.58 -0.61
N LEU A 137 19.47 10.41 -1.51
CA LEU A 137 18.26 11.24 -1.57
C LEU A 137 17.41 11.12 -0.29
N PHE A 138 17.39 9.92 0.30
CA PHE A 138 16.60 9.59 1.48
C PHE A 138 17.45 8.93 2.57
N ASP A 139 17.16 9.29 3.82
CA ASP A 139 17.76 8.72 5.03
C ASP A 139 17.02 7.45 5.46
N VAL A 140 15.68 7.48 5.38
CA VAL A 140 14.77 6.36 5.64
C VAL A 140 13.95 6.10 4.39
N ILE A 141 13.72 4.84 4.05
CA ILE A 141 12.81 4.46 2.96
C ILE A 141 11.85 3.36 3.37
N THR A 142 10.68 3.32 2.73
CA THR A 142 9.81 2.14 2.78
C THR A 142 10.17 1.16 1.69
N VAL A 143 10.20 -0.13 2.01
CA VAL A 143 10.59 -1.20 1.08
C VAL A 143 9.56 -2.33 1.14
N ASN A 144 8.99 -2.69 -0.01
CA ASN A 144 8.16 -3.88 -0.11
C ASN A 144 8.99 -5.12 -0.48
N LEU A 145 8.41 -6.32 -0.36
CA LEU A 145 9.13 -7.58 -0.68
C LEU A 145 9.69 -7.65 -2.09
N TYR A 146 8.98 -7.10 -3.08
CA TYR A 146 9.41 -7.10 -4.48
C TYR A 146 10.67 -6.24 -4.67
N ASN A 147 10.65 -5.01 -4.16
CA ASN A 147 11.78 -4.09 -4.22
C ASN A 147 12.95 -4.55 -3.35
N TYR A 148 12.68 -5.18 -2.21
CA TYR A 148 13.74 -5.82 -1.43
C TYR A 148 14.43 -6.94 -2.23
N ALA A 149 13.66 -7.77 -2.95
CA ALA A 149 14.22 -8.81 -3.81
C ALA A 149 15.04 -8.27 -5.00
N LEU A 150 14.83 -7.01 -5.41
CA LEU A 150 15.67 -6.31 -6.39
C LEU A 150 16.93 -5.72 -5.76
N MET A 151 16.84 -5.20 -4.54
CA MET A 151 17.95 -4.54 -3.81
C MET A 151 18.94 -5.53 -3.19
N ARG A 152 18.50 -6.76 -2.91
CA ARG A 152 19.33 -7.77 -2.25
C ARG A 152 20.62 -8.03 -3.03
N SER A 153 21.70 -8.26 -2.30
CA SER A 153 23.01 -8.59 -2.85
C SER A 153 23.44 -9.94 -2.32
N GLU A 154 23.99 -10.80 -3.19
CA GLU A 154 24.63 -12.05 -2.74
C GLU A 154 25.86 -11.79 -1.85
N THR A 155 26.39 -10.57 -1.90
CA THR A 155 27.48 -10.07 -1.06
C THR A 155 26.91 -9.05 -0.07
N PRO A 156 26.59 -9.44 1.19
CA PRO A 156 25.94 -8.56 2.17
C PRO A 156 26.71 -7.26 2.45
N GLU A 157 28.04 -7.28 2.31
CA GLU A 157 28.89 -6.09 2.48
C GLU A 157 28.56 -5.00 1.45
N LYS A 158 28.04 -5.40 0.28
CA LYS A 158 27.60 -4.51 -0.80
C LYS A 158 26.15 -4.03 -0.64
N SER A 159 25.42 -4.48 0.40
CA SER A 159 24.08 -3.97 0.67
C SER A 159 24.12 -2.45 0.84
N LEU A 160 23.14 -1.76 0.24
CA LEU A 160 22.93 -0.32 0.36
C LEU A 160 22.02 0.03 1.55
N LEU A 161 21.51 -0.98 2.27
CA LEU A 161 20.66 -0.81 3.44
C LEU A 161 21.47 -1.02 4.72
N GLU A 162 21.17 -0.23 5.74
CA GLU A 162 21.78 -0.37 7.05
C GLU A 162 21.29 -1.65 7.74
N PRO A 163 22.17 -2.45 8.34
CA PRO A 163 21.78 -3.62 9.10
C PRO A 163 21.13 -3.26 10.45
N PHE A 164 20.15 -4.07 10.86
CA PHE A 164 19.46 -3.99 12.14
C PHE A 164 19.55 -5.30 12.90
N GLU A 165 19.38 -5.23 14.22
CA GLU A 165 18.90 -6.38 14.97
C GLU A 165 17.46 -6.70 14.54
N PRO A 166 17.08 -8.00 14.46
CA PRO A 166 15.69 -8.37 14.20
C PRO A 166 14.73 -7.69 15.18
N ALA A 167 13.68 -7.07 14.66
CA ALA A 167 12.69 -6.40 15.50
C ALA A 167 11.98 -7.40 16.41
N LYS A 168 12.02 -7.12 17.72
CA LYS A 168 11.33 -7.89 18.75
C LYS A 168 9.82 -7.66 18.63
N ASP A 169 9.03 -8.65 19.05
CA ASP A 169 7.56 -8.62 19.08
C ASP A 169 6.87 -8.43 17.70
N ILE A 170 7.63 -8.40 16.61
CA ILE A 170 7.13 -8.57 15.24
C ILE A 170 6.97 -10.06 14.95
N TYR A 171 5.95 -10.41 14.16
CA TYR A 171 5.75 -11.79 13.73
C TYR A 171 7.01 -12.38 13.07
N PRO A 172 7.48 -13.57 13.50
CA PRO A 172 8.69 -14.17 12.93
C PRO A 172 8.65 -14.37 11.42
N PHE A 173 7.48 -14.71 10.87
CA PHE A 173 7.31 -14.90 9.42
C PHE A 173 7.50 -13.61 8.62
N LEU A 174 7.31 -12.42 9.23
CA LEU A 174 7.56 -11.15 8.57
C LEU A 174 9.06 -10.82 8.55
N ASN A 175 9.74 -10.98 9.68
CA ASN A 175 11.18 -10.71 9.78
C ASN A 175 11.97 -11.59 8.80
N ALA A 176 11.64 -12.88 8.73
CA ALA A 176 12.35 -13.88 7.93
C ALA A 176 12.51 -13.49 6.45
N HIS A 177 11.58 -12.74 5.87
CA HIS A 177 11.65 -12.37 4.45
C HIS A 177 12.68 -11.28 4.13
N PHE A 178 13.10 -10.51 5.15
CA PHE A 178 14.04 -9.39 5.07
C PHE A 178 15.37 -9.67 5.82
N MET A 179 15.65 -10.94 6.07
CA MET A 179 16.91 -11.41 6.62
C MET A 179 17.81 -11.97 5.52
N GLU A 180 19.09 -11.62 5.56
CA GLU A 180 20.15 -12.16 4.71
C GLU A 180 21.34 -12.55 5.58
N ASN A 181 21.78 -13.82 5.50
CA ASN A 181 22.90 -14.36 6.28
C ASN A 181 22.81 -14.08 7.80
N GLY A 182 21.58 -14.11 8.34
CA GLY A 182 21.32 -13.84 9.76
C GLY A 182 21.16 -12.37 10.13
N GLN A 183 21.38 -11.43 9.20
CA GLN A 183 21.26 -10.00 9.41
C GLN A 183 19.93 -9.46 8.87
N GLN A 184 19.24 -8.62 9.64
CA GLN A 184 18.03 -7.92 9.21
C GLN A 184 18.38 -6.62 8.47
N TYR A 185 17.76 -6.32 7.33
CA TYR A 185 17.99 -5.07 6.59
C TYR A 185 16.76 -4.17 6.46
N VAL A 186 15.57 -4.75 6.65
CA VAL A 186 14.30 -4.02 6.61
C VAL A 186 13.46 -4.47 7.79
N LEU A 187 12.95 -3.55 8.59
CA LEU A 187 12.06 -3.86 9.71
C LEU A 187 10.60 -3.85 9.23
N PRO A 188 9.85 -4.96 9.34
CA PRO A 188 8.45 -5.00 8.88
C PRO A 188 7.58 -3.93 9.57
N PHE A 189 6.81 -3.18 8.79
CA PHE A 189 5.97 -2.08 9.31
C PHE A 189 4.49 -2.43 9.22
N VAL A 190 4.05 -2.89 8.07
CA VAL A 190 2.68 -3.38 7.82
C VAL A 190 2.69 -4.58 6.88
N PHE A 191 1.68 -5.43 7.00
CA PHE A 191 1.52 -6.58 6.13
C PHE A 191 0.07 -6.79 5.72
N THR A 192 -0.14 -7.53 4.64
CA THR A 192 -1.47 -7.95 4.23
C THR A 192 -1.38 -9.22 3.40
N PRO A 193 -2.18 -10.25 3.68
CA PRO A 193 -2.44 -11.29 2.70
C PRO A 193 -3.41 -10.79 1.63
N VAL A 194 -3.46 -11.50 0.51
CA VAL A 194 -4.54 -11.38 -0.46
C VAL A 194 -5.70 -12.26 -0.02
N MET A 195 -6.91 -11.73 -0.10
CA MET A 195 -8.13 -12.37 0.35
C MET A 195 -9.26 -12.07 -0.63
N LEU A 196 -10.39 -12.76 -0.44
CA LEU A 196 -11.62 -12.45 -1.14
C LEU A 196 -12.40 -11.43 -0.31
N CYS A 197 -12.83 -10.32 -0.93
CA CYS A 197 -13.80 -9.39 -0.35
C CYS A 197 -15.11 -9.52 -1.12
N TYR A 198 -16.25 -9.62 -0.41
CA TYR A 198 -17.54 -9.88 -1.04
C TYR A 198 -18.68 -9.07 -0.41
N ASN A 199 -19.65 -8.70 -1.24
CA ASN A 199 -20.83 -7.93 -0.84
C ASN A 199 -21.89 -8.92 -0.31
N ARG A 200 -22.15 -8.88 0.99
CA ARG A 200 -23.05 -9.85 1.65
C ARG A 200 -24.51 -9.69 1.23
N GLU A 201 -24.92 -8.49 0.86
CA GLU A 201 -26.29 -8.21 0.44
C GLU A 201 -26.60 -8.90 -0.89
N HIS A 202 -25.63 -8.92 -1.82
CA HIS A 202 -25.78 -9.61 -3.10
C HIS A 202 -25.94 -11.13 -2.94
N PHE A 203 -25.26 -11.72 -1.96
CA PHE A 203 -25.42 -13.13 -1.61
C PHE A 203 -26.79 -13.41 -0.99
N ARG A 204 -27.21 -12.58 -0.03
CA ARG A 204 -28.53 -12.69 0.63
C ARG A 204 -29.69 -12.52 -0.35
N GLU A 205 -29.59 -11.57 -1.29
CA GLU A 205 -30.57 -11.30 -2.34
C GLU A 205 -30.89 -12.56 -3.17
N LEU A 206 -29.88 -13.41 -3.39
CA LEU A 206 -29.98 -14.64 -4.17
C LEU A 206 -30.06 -15.91 -3.32
N GLN A 207 -30.07 -15.78 -1.99
CA GLN A 207 -30.03 -16.91 -1.05
C GLN A 207 -28.84 -17.85 -1.29
N LEU A 208 -27.69 -17.28 -1.69
CA LEU A 208 -26.45 -18.03 -1.88
C LEU A 208 -25.67 -18.13 -0.56
N MET A 209 -24.93 -19.24 -0.41
CA MET A 209 -23.97 -19.37 0.69
C MET A 209 -22.83 -18.37 0.51
N GLU A 210 -22.43 -17.71 1.60
CA GLU A 210 -21.29 -16.77 1.60
C GLU A 210 -19.96 -17.54 1.44
N PRO A 211 -18.90 -16.92 0.88
CA PRO A 211 -17.59 -17.55 0.73
C PRO A 211 -16.93 -17.95 2.05
N ASP A 212 -16.35 -19.15 2.08
CA ASP A 212 -15.59 -19.67 3.21
C ASP A 212 -14.30 -20.39 2.78
N SER A 213 -13.60 -21.00 3.73
CA SER A 213 -12.32 -21.69 3.46
C SER A 213 -12.47 -22.96 2.62
N SER A 214 -13.68 -23.47 2.41
CA SER A 214 -13.95 -24.67 1.61
C SER A 214 -14.12 -24.38 0.12
N TRP A 215 -14.25 -23.10 -0.26
CA TRP A 215 -14.51 -22.72 -1.65
C TRP A 215 -13.35 -23.04 -2.57
N THR A 216 -13.66 -23.61 -3.72
CA THR A 216 -12.76 -23.73 -4.88
C THR A 216 -12.96 -22.57 -5.86
N TRP A 217 -12.02 -22.38 -6.80
CA TRP A 217 -12.22 -21.43 -7.89
C TRP A 217 -13.45 -21.76 -8.77
N GLU A 218 -13.86 -23.03 -8.82
CA GLU A 218 -15.09 -23.44 -9.49
C GLU A 218 -16.35 -23.01 -8.71
N ASP A 219 -16.34 -23.15 -7.38
CA ASP A 219 -17.42 -22.63 -6.52
C ASP A 219 -17.57 -21.13 -6.66
N LEU A 220 -16.45 -20.40 -6.67
CA LEU A 220 -16.44 -18.97 -6.94
C LEU A 220 -17.03 -18.66 -8.31
N SER A 221 -16.59 -19.33 -9.39
CA SER A 221 -17.10 -19.06 -10.74
C SER A 221 -18.61 -19.31 -10.85
N ARG A 222 -19.10 -20.40 -10.23
CA ARG A 222 -20.53 -20.74 -10.18
C ARG A 222 -21.36 -19.72 -9.40
N ALA A 223 -20.85 -19.23 -8.27
CA ALA A 223 -21.51 -18.17 -7.51
C ALA A 223 -21.49 -16.84 -8.27
N ALA A 224 -20.34 -16.46 -8.84
CA ALA A 224 -20.15 -15.25 -9.62
C ALA A 224 -21.11 -15.19 -10.82
N THR A 225 -21.26 -16.30 -11.55
CA THR A 225 -22.20 -16.41 -12.69
C THR A 225 -23.65 -16.18 -12.26
N GLN A 226 -24.09 -16.75 -11.14
CA GLN A 226 -25.44 -16.53 -10.62
C GLN A 226 -25.65 -15.07 -10.17
N ILE A 227 -24.63 -14.48 -9.56
CA ILE A 227 -24.68 -13.10 -9.05
C ILE A 227 -24.68 -12.05 -10.17
N ALA A 228 -24.05 -12.35 -11.31
CA ALA A 228 -23.93 -11.40 -12.40
C ALA A 228 -25.28 -10.91 -12.98
N LYS A 229 -26.40 -11.63 -12.71
CA LYS A 229 -27.78 -11.22 -13.01
C LYS A 229 -27.94 -10.51 -14.37
N GLY A 230 -27.54 -11.15 -15.47
CA GLY A 230 -27.72 -10.57 -16.81
C GLY A 230 -26.90 -9.30 -17.08
N ASN A 231 -25.72 -9.17 -16.47
CA ASN A 231 -24.76 -8.06 -16.60
C ASN A 231 -25.12 -6.76 -15.84
N GLU A 232 -26.03 -6.81 -14.87
CA GLU A 232 -26.29 -5.66 -13.97
C GLU A 232 -25.10 -5.33 -13.06
N ARG A 233 -24.32 -6.36 -12.74
CA ARG A 233 -23.10 -6.29 -11.91
C ARG A 233 -22.13 -7.40 -12.32
N LEU A 234 -20.85 -7.19 -12.03
CA LEU A 234 -19.83 -8.23 -12.16
C LEU A 234 -19.93 -9.19 -10.97
N GLY A 235 -19.93 -10.49 -11.24
CA GLY A 235 -19.92 -11.52 -10.21
C GLY A 235 -18.60 -11.54 -9.44
N PHE A 236 -17.49 -11.49 -10.17
CA PHE A 236 -16.13 -11.50 -9.63
C PHE A 236 -15.18 -10.65 -10.48
N LEU A 237 -14.21 -9.99 -9.86
CA LEU A 237 -13.18 -9.22 -10.55
C LEU A 237 -11.87 -9.14 -9.76
N PHE A 238 -10.73 -9.15 -10.45
CA PHE A 238 -9.48 -8.64 -9.91
C PHE A 238 -8.65 -7.96 -11.00
N HIS A 239 -7.71 -7.10 -10.60
CA HIS A 239 -6.77 -6.52 -11.56
C HIS A 239 -5.73 -7.58 -11.97
N MET A 240 -5.92 -8.13 -13.18
CA MET A 240 -5.13 -9.27 -13.66
C MET A 240 -3.62 -8.99 -13.72
N LEU A 241 -3.22 -7.75 -14.02
CA LEU A 241 -1.81 -7.39 -14.15
C LEU A 241 -1.13 -7.06 -12.82
N SER A 242 -1.87 -7.14 -11.70
CA SER A 242 -1.29 -6.95 -10.37
C SER A 242 -0.34 -8.09 -10.06
N GLU A 243 0.92 -7.75 -9.77
CA GLU A 243 1.93 -8.74 -9.34
C GLU A 243 1.48 -9.45 -8.05
N ASN A 244 0.64 -8.83 -7.22
CA ASN A 244 0.12 -9.47 -6.02
C ASN A 244 -1.09 -10.39 -6.30
N ARG A 245 -1.55 -10.57 -7.55
CA ARG A 245 -2.79 -11.31 -7.88
C ARG A 245 -2.55 -12.51 -8.78
N TRP A 246 -2.04 -12.29 -9.99
CA TRP A 246 -1.90 -13.37 -10.97
C TRP A 246 -0.94 -14.50 -10.54
N PRO A 247 0.14 -14.30 -9.75
CA PRO A 247 1.01 -15.40 -9.37
C PRO A 247 0.37 -16.38 -8.39
N ILE A 248 -0.75 -16.00 -7.76
CA ILE A 248 -1.47 -16.85 -6.80
C ILE A 248 -1.88 -18.16 -7.44
N PHE A 249 -2.28 -18.15 -8.72
CA PHE A 249 -2.69 -19.36 -9.43
C PHE A 249 -1.52 -20.33 -9.65
N LEU A 250 -0.30 -19.82 -9.83
CA LEU A 250 0.91 -20.65 -9.91
C LEU A 250 1.26 -21.22 -8.52
N ILE A 251 1.24 -20.36 -7.50
CA ILE A 251 1.54 -20.74 -6.11
C ILE A 251 0.55 -21.81 -5.62
N GLN A 252 -0.75 -21.62 -5.84
CA GLN A 252 -1.79 -22.55 -5.41
C GLN A 252 -1.79 -23.88 -6.17
N ASN A 253 -1.13 -23.93 -7.33
CA ASN A 253 -0.93 -25.17 -8.07
C ASN A 253 0.43 -25.83 -7.77
N GLY A 254 1.17 -25.31 -6.79
CA GLY A 254 2.47 -25.83 -6.39
C GLY A 254 3.53 -25.76 -7.48
N VAL A 255 3.47 -24.73 -8.34
CA VAL A 255 4.49 -24.48 -9.36
C VAL A 255 5.78 -24.01 -8.68
N LYS A 256 6.89 -24.60 -9.08
CA LYS A 256 8.23 -24.09 -8.85
C LYS A 256 8.98 -24.13 -10.17
N PHE A 257 9.55 -23.00 -10.58
CA PHE A 257 10.36 -22.92 -11.78
C PHE A 257 11.75 -23.49 -11.48
N GLU A 258 11.87 -24.81 -11.56
CA GLU A 258 13.14 -25.50 -11.34
C GLU A 258 14.04 -25.37 -12.57
N ARG A 259 15.33 -25.12 -12.31
CA ARG A 259 16.38 -25.05 -13.32
C ARG A 259 17.12 -26.39 -13.38
N ASP A 260 17.39 -26.87 -14.58
CA ASP A 260 18.24 -28.04 -14.79
C ASP A 260 19.73 -27.72 -14.59
N GLU A 261 20.61 -28.71 -14.80
CA GLU A 261 22.07 -28.55 -14.67
C GLU A 261 22.65 -27.51 -15.66
N ASP A 262 21.97 -27.28 -16.78
CA ASP A 262 22.33 -26.28 -17.80
C ASP A 262 21.71 -24.90 -17.47
N GLY A 263 21.01 -24.77 -16.34
CA GLY A 263 20.33 -23.56 -15.92
C GLY A 263 19.01 -23.30 -16.62
N LYS A 264 18.48 -24.20 -17.44
CA LYS A 264 17.22 -24.01 -18.19
C LYS A 264 16.02 -24.33 -17.34
N ILE A 265 14.94 -23.57 -17.53
CA ILE A 265 13.68 -23.81 -16.83
C ILE A 265 12.81 -24.77 -17.64
N ASN A 266 12.32 -25.84 -16.99
CA ASN A 266 11.34 -26.72 -17.60
C ASN A 266 9.93 -26.10 -17.47
N LEU A 267 9.38 -25.60 -18.58
CA LEU A 267 8.03 -25.02 -18.60
C LEU A 267 6.96 -25.99 -19.10
N ARG A 268 7.32 -27.26 -19.33
CA ARG A 268 6.38 -28.34 -19.68
C ARG A 268 5.69 -28.95 -18.46
N ASP A 269 5.85 -28.35 -17.28
CA ASP A 269 5.08 -28.74 -16.11
C ASP A 269 3.59 -28.44 -16.36
N VAL A 270 2.78 -29.51 -16.33
CA VAL A 270 1.33 -29.44 -16.48
C VAL A 270 0.68 -28.46 -15.50
N LYS A 271 1.31 -28.23 -14.34
CA LYS A 271 0.82 -27.28 -13.34
C LYS A 271 0.87 -25.82 -13.83
N ILE A 272 1.86 -25.46 -14.64
CA ILE A 272 1.96 -24.12 -15.22
C ILE A 272 0.82 -23.92 -16.22
N ALA A 273 0.62 -24.90 -17.10
CA ALA A 273 -0.46 -24.88 -18.08
C ALA A 273 -1.83 -24.74 -17.42
N GLN A 274 -2.13 -25.54 -16.41
CA GLN A 274 -3.38 -25.49 -15.64
C GLN A 274 -3.62 -24.12 -14.99
N ALA A 275 -2.58 -23.51 -14.41
CA ALA A 275 -2.70 -22.19 -13.81
C ALA A 275 -3.04 -21.11 -14.86
N PHE A 276 -2.37 -21.13 -16.01
CA PHE A 276 -2.64 -20.18 -17.10
C PHE A 276 -4.02 -20.37 -17.72
N GLU A 277 -4.43 -21.63 -17.92
CA GLU A 277 -5.77 -21.98 -18.39
C GLU A 277 -6.86 -21.46 -17.43
N LEU A 278 -6.66 -21.62 -16.12
CA LEU A 278 -7.59 -21.10 -15.12
C LEU A 278 -7.66 -19.57 -15.12
N ILE A 279 -6.51 -18.87 -15.20
CA ILE A 279 -6.49 -17.40 -15.31
C ILE A 279 -7.30 -16.96 -16.54
N ARG A 280 -7.05 -17.59 -17.70
CA ARG A 280 -7.75 -17.26 -18.94
C ARG A 280 -9.24 -17.55 -18.84
N LYS A 281 -9.63 -18.69 -18.25
CA LYS A 281 -11.03 -19.07 -18.02
C LYS A 281 -11.75 -18.03 -17.16
N LEU A 282 -11.15 -17.64 -16.02
CA LEU A 282 -11.74 -16.63 -15.13
C LEU A 282 -11.89 -15.26 -15.82
N ALA A 283 -10.90 -14.87 -16.61
CA ALA A 283 -10.96 -13.63 -17.38
C ALA A 283 -12.09 -13.66 -18.42
N GLN A 284 -12.25 -14.76 -19.16
CA GLN A 284 -13.30 -14.92 -20.15
C GLN A 284 -14.70 -14.94 -19.53
N GLU A 285 -14.86 -15.59 -18.39
CA GLU A 285 -16.17 -15.78 -17.75
C GLU A 285 -16.64 -14.53 -16.99
N HIS A 286 -15.75 -13.81 -16.32
CA HIS A 286 -16.14 -12.82 -15.30
C HIS A 286 -15.69 -11.39 -15.57
N PHE A 287 -14.70 -11.15 -16.43
CA PHE A 287 -14.12 -9.81 -16.54
C PHE A 287 -14.85 -8.94 -17.56
N PRO A 288 -14.96 -7.63 -17.30
CA PRO A 288 -15.49 -6.69 -18.27
C PRO A 288 -14.58 -6.60 -19.50
N TYR A 289 -15.16 -6.20 -20.64
CA TYR A 289 -14.40 -5.93 -21.87
C TYR A 289 -13.37 -4.81 -21.70
N ILE A 290 -13.61 -3.85 -20.81
CA ILE A 290 -12.65 -2.79 -20.47
C ILE A 290 -11.84 -3.25 -19.26
N SER A 291 -10.52 -3.30 -19.41
CA SER A 291 -9.62 -3.71 -18.34
C SER A 291 -9.54 -2.66 -17.23
N THR A 292 -9.39 -3.13 -15.99
CA THR A 292 -8.87 -2.32 -14.88
C THR A 292 -7.40 -1.95 -15.13
N GLU A 293 -7.00 -0.75 -14.74
CA GLU A 293 -5.61 -0.27 -14.77
C GLU A 293 -4.84 -0.63 -13.49
N ASN A 294 -5.54 -0.75 -12.36
CA ASN A 294 -4.94 -1.05 -11.06
C ASN A 294 -5.94 -1.74 -10.10
N ASP A 295 -5.46 -2.16 -8.91
CA ASP A 295 -6.28 -2.81 -7.88
C ASP A 295 -7.41 -1.90 -7.34
N SER A 296 -7.23 -0.57 -7.32
CA SER A 296 -8.25 0.39 -6.85
C SER A 296 -9.42 0.52 -7.82
N ASP A 297 -9.28 0.17 -9.09
CA ASP A 297 -10.42 0.15 -10.03
C ASP A 297 -11.40 -0.98 -9.69
N ALA A 298 -10.88 -2.18 -9.39
CA ALA A 298 -11.71 -3.31 -8.95
C ALA A 298 -12.42 -2.98 -7.63
N LEU A 299 -11.71 -2.32 -6.71
CA LEU A 299 -12.26 -1.86 -5.45
C LEU A 299 -13.32 -0.77 -5.63
N SER A 300 -13.12 0.14 -6.57
CA SER A 300 -14.09 1.18 -6.92
C SER A 300 -15.37 0.57 -7.49
N LEU A 301 -15.27 -0.44 -8.35
CA LEU A 301 -16.44 -1.17 -8.84
C LEU A 301 -17.17 -1.89 -7.70
N PHE A 302 -16.44 -2.51 -6.78
CA PHE A 302 -17.01 -3.14 -5.59
C PHE A 302 -17.76 -2.14 -4.69
N LEU A 303 -17.11 -1.01 -4.38
CA LEU A 303 -17.69 0.04 -3.55
C LEU A 303 -18.97 0.64 -4.16
N ASN A 304 -19.04 0.73 -5.48
CA ASN A 304 -20.25 1.18 -6.18
C ASN A 304 -21.27 0.05 -6.38
N GLN A 305 -21.09 -1.09 -5.71
CA GLN A 305 -21.94 -2.29 -5.82
C GLN A 305 -22.06 -2.83 -7.26
N ARG A 306 -21.08 -2.51 -8.12
CA ARG A 306 -20.96 -2.98 -9.52
C ARG A 306 -20.09 -4.23 -9.65
N ALA A 307 -19.35 -4.60 -8.61
CA ALA A 307 -18.73 -5.91 -8.47
C ALA A 307 -19.15 -6.54 -7.14
N SER A 308 -19.36 -7.85 -7.13
CA SER A 308 -19.91 -8.55 -5.96
C SER A 308 -18.86 -9.31 -5.15
N MET A 309 -17.79 -9.73 -5.81
CA MET A 309 -16.60 -10.32 -5.21
C MET A 309 -15.36 -9.73 -5.87
N ILE A 310 -14.31 -9.47 -5.08
CA ILE A 310 -13.01 -9.05 -5.60
C ILE A 310 -11.85 -9.72 -4.85
N MET A 311 -10.71 -9.89 -5.51
CA MET A 311 -9.47 -10.12 -4.76
C MET A 311 -8.99 -8.79 -4.17
N ALA A 312 -8.86 -8.74 -2.85
CA ALA A 312 -8.51 -7.54 -2.11
C ALA A 312 -7.40 -7.81 -1.08
N SER A 313 -6.95 -6.75 -0.42
CA SER A 313 -5.93 -6.79 0.63
C SER A 313 -6.37 -5.87 1.77
N TYR A 314 -5.98 -6.15 3.01
CA TYR A 314 -6.29 -5.31 4.16
C TYR A 314 -5.86 -3.86 3.95
N SER A 315 -4.75 -3.64 3.25
CA SER A 315 -4.26 -2.31 2.86
C SER A 315 -5.29 -1.49 2.09
N ASN A 316 -5.98 -2.11 1.13
CA ASN A 316 -6.93 -1.41 0.26
C ASN A 316 -8.35 -1.35 0.84
N LEU A 317 -8.70 -2.17 1.84
CA LEU A 317 -10.00 -2.09 2.52
C LEU A 317 -10.31 -0.70 3.10
N ASN A 318 -9.30 0.13 3.36
CA ASN A 318 -9.50 1.51 3.84
C ASN A 318 -10.39 2.35 2.92
N GLU A 319 -10.40 2.10 1.61
CA GLU A 319 -11.30 2.81 0.69
C GLU A 319 -12.78 2.40 0.89
N LEU A 320 -13.04 1.25 1.54
CA LEU A 320 -14.38 0.74 1.84
C LEU A 320 -14.95 1.25 3.17
N LYS A 321 -14.23 2.08 3.93
CA LYS A 321 -14.80 2.74 5.13
C LYS A 321 -16.04 3.60 4.83
N LYS A 322 -16.17 4.05 3.57
CA LYS A 322 -17.33 4.81 3.05
C LYS A 322 -18.44 3.92 2.47
N ALA A 323 -18.29 2.60 2.49
CA ALA A 323 -19.34 1.69 2.06
C ALA A 323 -20.55 1.84 3.00
N ASP A 324 -21.73 1.95 2.40
CA ASP A 324 -23.03 2.03 3.08
C ASP A 324 -23.80 0.71 3.09
N PHE A 325 -23.13 -0.38 2.67
CA PHE A 325 -23.66 -1.73 2.58
C PHE A 325 -22.75 -2.71 3.35
N ALA A 326 -23.31 -3.87 3.70
CA ALA A 326 -22.57 -4.90 4.41
C ALA A 326 -21.65 -5.71 3.48
N TYR A 327 -20.34 -5.69 3.75
CA TYR A 327 -19.34 -6.55 3.10
C TYR A 327 -18.53 -7.35 4.11
N ASP A 328 -17.96 -8.48 3.71
CA ASP A 328 -17.06 -9.25 4.55
C ASP A 328 -15.93 -9.87 3.72
N ILE A 329 -15.00 -10.55 4.38
CA ILE A 329 -13.82 -11.14 3.77
C ILE A 329 -13.77 -12.66 3.99
N ALA A 330 -13.10 -13.37 3.09
CA ALA A 330 -12.88 -14.81 3.16
C ALA A 330 -11.48 -15.16 2.64
N PRO A 331 -10.94 -16.36 2.93
CA PRO A 331 -9.74 -16.83 2.26
C PRO A 331 -9.98 -16.85 0.75
N LEU A 332 -8.93 -16.75 -0.04
CA LEU A 332 -9.08 -16.99 -1.47
C LEU A 332 -9.57 -18.43 -1.68
N PRO A 333 -10.39 -18.67 -2.72
CA PRO A 333 -10.71 -20.03 -3.10
C PRO A 333 -9.43 -20.82 -3.38
N HIS A 334 -9.48 -22.10 -3.07
CA HIS A 334 -8.34 -22.99 -3.24
C HIS A 334 -8.33 -23.63 -4.64
N LEU A 335 -7.13 -24.03 -5.08
CA LEU A 335 -6.94 -24.86 -6.26
C LEU A 335 -6.47 -26.27 -5.84
N HIS A 336 -5.16 -26.52 -5.84
CA HIS A 336 -4.58 -27.72 -5.24
C HIS A 336 -4.32 -27.49 -3.75
N ASP A 337 -3.94 -26.27 -3.39
CA ASP A 337 -3.80 -25.82 -2.00
C ASP A 337 -4.48 -24.46 -1.78
N SER A 338 -4.46 -24.01 -0.53
CA SER A 338 -5.08 -22.76 -0.07
C SER A 338 -4.07 -21.62 0.15
N HIS A 339 -2.90 -21.68 -0.50
CA HIS A 339 -1.89 -20.63 -0.37
C HIS A 339 -2.43 -19.27 -0.82
N THR A 340 -1.92 -18.21 -0.21
CA THR A 340 -2.19 -16.84 -0.64
C THR A 340 -0.93 -16.00 -0.63
N MET A 341 -0.91 -14.93 -1.43
CA MET A 341 0.20 -14.00 -1.50
C MET A 341 0.24 -13.14 -0.23
N LEU A 342 1.38 -13.13 0.45
CA LEU A 342 1.72 -12.21 1.51
C LEU A 342 2.44 -10.99 0.93
N VAL A 343 1.92 -9.81 1.25
CA VAL A 343 2.54 -8.53 0.93
C VAL A 343 3.02 -7.92 2.24
N VAL A 344 4.27 -7.47 2.26
CA VAL A 344 4.86 -6.78 3.42
C VAL A 344 5.54 -5.51 2.94
N ILE A 345 5.29 -4.42 3.66
CA ILE A 345 6.05 -3.17 3.55
C ILE A 345 6.80 -2.99 4.86
N GLY A 346 8.09 -2.78 4.78
CA GLY A 346 8.94 -2.48 5.92
C GLY A 346 9.69 -1.16 5.76
N LEU A 347 10.46 -0.83 6.79
CA LEU A 347 11.26 0.37 6.92
C LEU A 347 12.73 0.00 6.83
N ALA A 348 13.50 0.73 6.03
CA ALA A 348 14.93 0.57 5.92
C ALA A 348 15.62 1.93 6.08
N ILE A 349 16.86 1.90 6.60
CA ILE A 349 17.73 3.07 6.65
C ILE A 349 18.76 2.93 5.53
N ASN A 350 19.01 4.03 4.83
CA ASN A 350 20.06 4.06 3.81
C ASN A 350 21.43 3.94 4.50
N LYS A 351 22.25 2.97 4.09
CA LYS A 351 23.58 2.72 4.68
C LYS A 351 24.52 3.91 4.55
N THR A 352 24.35 4.75 3.53
CA THR A 352 25.18 5.94 3.30
C THR A 352 24.68 7.18 4.04
N SER A 353 23.51 7.12 4.71
CA SER A 353 22.99 8.25 5.48
C SER A 353 23.98 8.67 6.57
N ALA A 354 24.21 9.97 6.68
CA ALA A 354 24.97 10.59 7.76
C ALA A 354 24.17 10.70 9.08
N ARG A 355 22.85 10.45 9.04
CA ARG A 355 21.89 10.76 10.12
C ARG A 355 21.28 9.50 10.73
N LYS A 356 22.05 8.42 10.78
CA LYS A 356 21.57 7.09 11.22
C LYS A 356 20.93 7.10 12.61
N PRO A 357 21.46 7.80 13.63
CA PRO A 357 20.82 7.85 14.95
C PRO A 357 19.41 8.47 14.91
N ALA A 358 19.24 9.58 14.20
CA ALA A 358 17.93 10.22 14.03
C ALA A 358 16.98 9.36 13.19
N ALA A 359 17.49 8.78 12.10
CA ALA A 359 16.74 7.85 11.26
C ALA A 359 16.25 6.63 12.05
N LYS A 360 17.10 6.05 12.90
CA LYS A 360 16.73 4.94 13.79
C LYS A 360 15.66 5.34 14.81
N THR A 361 15.78 6.53 15.41
CA THR A 361 14.78 7.06 16.33
C THR A 361 13.41 7.18 15.68
N PHE A 362 13.35 7.63 14.43
CA PHE A 362 12.09 7.70 13.68
C PHE A 362 11.54 6.31 13.31
N VAL A 363 12.40 5.38 12.89
CA VAL A 363 11.98 3.98 12.62
C VAL A 363 11.44 3.32 13.91
N ASP A 364 12.11 3.51 15.04
CA ASP A 364 11.67 2.99 16.34
C ASP A 364 10.32 3.59 16.75
N PHE A 365 10.08 4.89 16.46
CA PHE A 365 8.77 5.51 16.65
C PHE A 365 7.68 4.86 15.78
N LEU A 366 7.96 4.59 14.49
CA LEU A 366 6.97 3.95 13.60
C LEU A 366 6.65 2.51 14.02
N LEU A 367 7.61 1.83 14.64
CA LEU A 367 7.45 0.46 15.16
C LEU A 367 7.00 0.40 16.62
N SER A 368 6.86 1.55 17.29
CA SER A 368 6.34 1.63 18.65
C SER A 368 4.92 1.06 18.74
N TYR A 369 4.54 0.61 19.92
CA TYR A 369 3.20 0.05 20.12
C TYR A 369 2.11 1.07 19.92
N GLU A 370 2.34 2.30 20.36
CA GLU A 370 1.42 3.41 20.23
C GLU A 370 1.14 3.70 18.75
N THR A 371 2.18 3.77 17.92
CA THR A 371 2.04 3.98 16.47
C THR A 371 1.39 2.78 15.77
N GLN A 372 1.83 1.56 16.07
CA GLN A 372 1.27 0.35 15.45
C GLN A 372 -0.20 0.14 15.87
N LEU A 373 -0.56 0.51 17.11
CA LEU A 373 -1.94 0.49 17.59
C LEU A 373 -2.77 1.59 16.94
N HIS A 374 -2.21 2.78 16.68
CA HIS A 374 -2.87 3.83 15.88
C HIS A 374 -3.29 3.25 14.53
N ILE A 375 -2.38 2.59 13.81
CA ILE A 375 -2.68 1.94 12.53
C ILE A 375 -3.82 0.93 12.71
N ARG A 376 -3.73 0.01 13.67
CA ARG A 376 -4.78 -1.00 13.93
C ARG A 376 -6.15 -0.38 14.19
N ARG A 377 -6.23 0.75 14.92
CA ARG A 377 -7.50 1.35 15.34
C ARG A 377 -8.09 2.28 14.29
N HIS A 378 -7.25 3.00 13.56
CA HIS A 378 -7.67 4.01 12.61
C HIS A 378 -7.79 3.50 11.19
N THR A 379 -7.07 2.43 10.82
CA THR A 379 -7.09 1.83 9.47
C THR A 379 -7.55 0.38 9.50
N LEU A 380 -7.78 -0.19 8.31
CA LEU A 380 -8.08 -1.61 8.10
C LEU A 380 -6.82 -2.41 7.74
N ASN A 381 -5.64 -1.80 7.60
CA ASN A 381 -4.40 -2.53 7.34
C ASN A 381 -3.90 -3.27 8.59
N LEU A 382 -2.97 -4.22 8.43
CA LEU A 382 -2.42 -4.98 9.55
C LEU A 382 -1.03 -4.45 9.94
N PRO A 383 -0.83 -3.99 11.19
CA PRO A 383 0.50 -3.61 11.69
C PRO A 383 1.42 -4.81 11.84
N GLY A 384 2.72 -4.61 11.66
CA GLY A 384 3.73 -5.67 11.82
C GLY A 384 3.94 -6.12 13.27
N LEU A 385 3.69 -5.24 14.24
CA LEU A 385 3.82 -5.55 15.66
C LEU A 385 2.66 -6.41 16.16
N GLN A 386 2.95 -7.63 16.64
CA GLN A 386 1.94 -8.65 16.96
C GLN A 386 0.91 -8.16 17.97
N ARG A 387 1.37 -7.61 19.11
CA ARG A 387 0.48 -7.13 20.18
C ARG A 387 -0.45 -5.98 19.74
N ALA A 388 -0.06 -5.20 18.73
CA ALA A 388 -0.92 -4.18 18.16
C ALA A 388 -1.90 -4.79 17.14
N ALA A 389 -1.43 -5.69 16.27
CA ALA A 389 -2.27 -6.36 15.27
C ALA A 389 -3.41 -7.18 15.90
N GLU A 390 -3.11 -7.84 17.01
CA GLU A 390 -4.05 -8.69 17.77
C GLU A 390 -4.76 -7.93 18.90
N TRP A 391 -4.69 -6.60 18.92
CA TRP A 391 -5.38 -5.80 19.91
C TRP A 391 -6.89 -6.04 19.88
N VAL A 392 -7.49 -6.11 21.08
CA VAL A 392 -8.93 -6.27 21.30
C VAL A 392 -9.43 -5.07 22.09
N GLY A 393 -10.46 -4.41 21.59
CA GLY A 393 -11.15 -3.32 22.26
C GLY A 393 -12.22 -2.71 21.38
N GLU A 394 -12.64 -1.49 21.69
CA GLU A 394 -13.69 -0.79 20.94
C GLU A 394 -13.21 -0.37 19.55
N GLU A 395 -13.97 -0.77 18.53
CA GLU A 395 -13.67 -0.44 17.13
C GLU A 395 -14.22 0.94 16.76
N LEU A 396 -13.38 1.78 16.17
CA LEU A 396 -13.75 3.15 15.78
C LEU A 396 -14.60 3.20 14.50
N HIS A 397 -14.50 2.18 13.66
CA HIS A 397 -15.12 2.12 12.34
C HIS A 397 -15.64 0.70 12.07
N TYR A 398 -16.48 0.56 11.04
CA TYR A 398 -16.89 -0.75 10.54
C TYR A 398 -15.66 -1.62 10.25
N ARG A 399 -15.73 -2.88 10.68
CA ARG A 399 -14.80 -3.94 10.26
C ARG A 399 -15.57 -5.13 9.73
N PRO A 400 -15.02 -5.81 8.71
CA PRO A 400 -15.49 -7.14 8.32
C PRO A 400 -15.61 -8.05 9.54
N TYR A 401 -16.66 -8.87 9.60
CA TYR A 401 -16.84 -9.85 10.67
C TYR A 401 -15.63 -10.78 10.77
N ARG A 402 -15.04 -11.15 9.63
CA ARG A 402 -13.86 -12.01 9.54
C ARG A 402 -12.53 -11.23 9.51
N TYR A 403 -12.49 -9.99 10.02
CA TYR A 403 -11.27 -9.16 10.02
C TYR A 403 -10.04 -9.85 10.64
N HIS A 404 -10.22 -10.71 11.64
CA HIS A 404 -9.11 -11.42 12.28
C HIS A 404 -8.69 -12.73 11.57
N MET A 405 -9.31 -13.07 10.45
CA MET A 405 -9.06 -14.31 9.71
C MET A 405 -7.60 -14.49 9.30
N TYR A 406 -6.83 -13.40 9.13
CA TYR A 406 -5.40 -13.49 8.83
C TYR A 406 -4.64 -14.38 9.82
N ARG A 407 -5.07 -14.44 11.09
CA ARG A 407 -4.48 -15.28 12.15
C ARG A 407 -4.67 -16.77 11.88
N GLU A 408 -5.80 -17.14 11.30
CA GLU A 408 -6.16 -18.53 10.98
C GLU A 408 -5.40 -19.00 9.73
N ILE A 409 -5.16 -18.09 8.78
CA ILE A 409 -4.56 -18.43 7.48
C ILE A 409 -3.05 -18.12 7.38
N VAL A 410 -2.37 -17.72 8.46
CA VAL A 410 -0.92 -17.42 8.43
C VAL A 410 -0.10 -18.55 7.81
N HIS A 411 -0.46 -19.81 8.09
CA HIS A 411 0.22 -20.98 7.56
C HIS A 411 0.17 -21.10 6.03
N THR A 412 -0.77 -20.41 5.38
CA THR A 412 -0.95 -20.41 3.92
C THR A 412 -0.16 -19.30 3.21
N PHE A 413 0.49 -18.40 3.94
CA PHE A 413 1.21 -17.27 3.36
C PHE A 413 2.41 -17.71 2.53
N ARG A 414 2.47 -17.22 1.30
CA ARG A 414 3.58 -17.42 0.36
C ARG A 414 3.98 -16.09 -0.26
N THR A 415 5.17 -16.06 -0.83
CA THR A 415 5.73 -14.91 -1.51
C THR A 415 6.23 -15.31 -2.89
N TYR A 416 6.67 -14.33 -3.69
CA TYR A 416 7.31 -14.58 -4.98
C TYR A 416 8.51 -15.53 -4.91
N LYS A 417 9.21 -15.58 -3.77
CA LYS A 417 10.36 -16.47 -3.56
C LYS A 417 9.97 -17.95 -3.67
N ASP A 418 8.72 -18.30 -3.35
CA ASP A 418 8.23 -19.68 -3.39
C ASP A 418 8.11 -20.24 -4.81
N LEU A 419 8.06 -19.37 -5.83
CA LEU A 419 8.05 -19.76 -7.24
C LEU A 419 9.46 -20.08 -7.80
N ASN A 420 10.53 -19.76 -7.07
CA ASN A 420 11.91 -19.90 -7.55
C ASN A 420 12.24 -19.07 -8.80
N VAL A 421 11.69 -17.86 -8.91
CA VAL A 421 12.01 -16.89 -9.98
C VAL A 421 12.39 -15.54 -9.40
N SER A 422 13.22 -14.80 -10.14
CA SER A 422 13.53 -13.40 -9.86
C SER A 422 12.34 -12.48 -10.19
N PRO A 423 12.29 -11.27 -9.60
CA PRO A 423 11.29 -10.26 -9.97
C PRO A 423 11.22 -9.96 -11.48
N ASN A 424 12.37 -9.95 -12.15
CA ASN A 424 12.45 -9.70 -13.59
C ASN A 424 11.86 -10.86 -14.41
N GLU A 425 12.16 -12.10 -14.03
CA GLU A 425 11.59 -13.30 -14.67
C GLU A 425 10.08 -13.36 -14.47
N LEU A 426 9.59 -13.05 -13.25
CA LEU A 426 8.16 -12.99 -12.97
C LEU A 426 7.44 -11.98 -13.89
N ARG A 427 8.05 -10.81 -14.10
CA ARG A 427 7.55 -9.80 -15.05
C ARG A 427 7.54 -10.33 -16.49
N THR A 428 8.58 -11.04 -16.92
CA THR A 428 8.65 -11.68 -18.24
C THR A 428 7.53 -12.71 -18.40
N ILE A 429 7.28 -13.55 -17.39
CA ILE A 429 6.18 -14.51 -17.37
C ILE A 429 4.83 -13.81 -17.56
N ARG A 430 4.58 -12.73 -16.82
CA ARG A 430 3.34 -11.95 -16.97
C ARG A 430 3.19 -11.36 -18.38
N GLN A 431 4.27 -10.85 -18.97
CA GLN A 431 4.25 -10.27 -20.31
C GLN A 431 3.90 -11.30 -21.38
N GLU A 432 4.38 -12.54 -21.25
CA GLU A 432 4.02 -13.61 -22.19
C GLU A 432 2.60 -14.13 -21.95
N LEU A 433 2.18 -14.24 -20.69
CA LEU A 433 0.82 -14.61 -20.31
C LEU A 433 -0.24 -13.69 -20.95
N LEU A 434 0.07 -12.40 -21.13
CA LEU A 434 -0.81 -11.45 -21.80
C LEU A 434 -1.20 -11.87 -23.22
N TYR A 435 -0.28 -12.44 -24.01
CA TYR A 435 -0.60 -12.91 -25.37
C TYR A 435 -1.60 -14.06 -25.34
N TYR A 436 -1.44 -14.98 -24.38
CA TYR A 436 -2.35 -16.10 -24.21
C TYR A 436 -3.75 -15.67 -23.74
N VAL A 437 -3.81 -14.81 -22.71
CA VAL A 437 -5.09 -14.32 -22.15
C VAL A 437 -5.82 -13.43 -23.15
N SER A 438 -5.09 -12.71 -24.01
CA SER A 438 -5.66 -11.85 -25.07
C SER A 438 -6.03 -12.61 -26.35
N HIS A 439 -5.93 -13.95 -26.37
CA HIS A 439 -6.19 -14.78 -27.56
C HIS A 439 -5.30 -14.48 -28.78
N LEU A 440 -4.13 -13.89 -28.55
CA LEU A 440 -3.18 -13.57 -29.62
C LEU A 440 -2.25 -14.76 -29.93
N ASP A 441 -2.10 -15.69 -28.99
CA ASP A 441 -1.27 -16.88 -29.15
C ASP A 441 -1.86 -18.12 -28.45
N THR A 442 -1.38 -19.30 -28.86
CA THR A 442 -1.66 -20.56 -28.17
C THR A 442 -0.83 -20.69 -26.90
N LEU A 443 -1.30 -21.50 -25.95
CA LEU A 443 -0.55 -21.78 -24.71
C LEU A 443 0.82 -22.36 -25.01
N GLU A 444 0.89 -23.30 -25.96
CA GLU A 444 2.13 -23.94 -26.38
C GLU A 444 3.15 -22.93 -26.90
N ALA A 445 2.74 -22.00 -27.78
CA ALA A 445 3.62 -20.96 -28.31
C ALA A 445 4.14 -20.02 -27.21
N VAL A 446 3.27 -19.64 -26.27
CA VAL A 446 3.63 -18.81 -25.10
C VAL A 446 4.65 -19.53 -24.21
N LEU A 447 4.45 -20.81 -23.92
CA LEU A 447 5.37 -21.60 -23.10
C LEU A 447 6.72 -21.78 -23.80
N THR A 448 6.76 -22.07 -25.10
CA THR A 448 8.01 -22.18 -25.87
C THR A 448 8.83 -20.89 -25.83
N ARG A 449 8.20 -19.73 -26.04
CA ARG A 449 8.91 -18.44 -25.95
C ARG A 449 9.39 -18.14 -24.54
N LEU A 450 8.63 -18.52 -23.52
CA LEU A 450 9.07 -18.37 -22.14
C LEU A 450 10.29 -19.23 -21.82
N GLU A 451 10.39 -20.46 -22.35
CA GLU A 451 11.58 -21.30 -22.16
C GLU A 451 12.82 -20.60 -22.72
N GLU A 452 12.71 -20.00 -23.90
CA GLU A 452 13.81 -19.24 -24.52
C GLU A 452 14.18 -18.00 -23.70
N LYS A 453 13.20 -17.23 -23.22
CA LYS A 453 13.44 -15.98 -22.50
C LYS A 453 13.98 -16.17 -21.08
N LEU A 454 13.67 -17.30 -20.43
CA LEU A 454 14.08 -17.58 -19.05
C LEU A 454 15.35 -18.44 -18.95
N SER A 455 15.83 -18.96 -20.08
CA SER A 455 17.09 -19.72 -20.19
C SER A 455 18.31 -18.85 -20.56
N LEU A 456 18.11 -17.53 -20.68
CA LEU A 456 19.13 -16.50 -20.87
C LEU A 456 19.41 -15.81 -19.53
#